data_AF-A0A937KVI9-F1
#
_entry.id   AF-A0A937KVI9-F1
#
_cell.length_a   1.000
_cell.length_b   1.000
_cell.length_c   1.000
_cell.angle_alpha   90.00
_cell.angle_beta   90.00
_cell.angle_gamma   90.00
#
_symmetry.space_group_name_H-M   'P 1'
#
loop_
_entity.id
_entity.type
_entity.pdbx_description
1 polymer ?
#
loop_
_entity_poly.entity_id
_entity_poly.type
_entity_poly.pdbx_seq_one_letter_code
_entity_poly.pdbx_strand_id
1 'polypeptide(L)'
;MHDIGFIRDHPEQFTAAMQRRSVSVTADEILDIDRKRRALQSAVQDMQSRRNAASKDIGARKAKGEDADDLIAEVNRIKAE
;
A
#
# COMPACT_ATOMS: atom_id res chain seq x y z
N MET A 1 -1.33 -7.54 -21.96
CA MET A 1 -1.62 -7.13 -20.56
C MET A 1 -2.79 -6.17 -20.62
N HIS A 2 -3.87 -6.42 -19.87
CA HIS A 2 -4.98 -5.45 -19.80
C HIS A 2 -4.57 -4.28 -18.89
N ASP A 3 -4.89 -3.06 -19.29
CA ASP A 3 -4.63 -1.88 -18.48
C ASP A 3 -5.61 -1.84 -17.29
N ILE A 4 -5.07 -1.90 -16.08
CA ILE A 4 -5.86 -1.81 -14.85
C ILE A 4 -6.52 -0.44 -14.66
N GLY A 5 -5.96 0.62 -15.26
CA GLY A 5 -6.59 1.93 -15.37
C GLY A 5 -7.90 1.85 -16.16
N PHE A 6 -7.85 1.25 -17.35
CA PHE A 6 -9.06 1.05 -18.16
C PHE A 6 -10.13 0.23 -17.44
N ILE A 7 -9.76 -0.84 -16.73
CA ILE A 7 -10.73 -1.66 -15.98
C ILE A 7 -11.36 -0.87 -14.83
N ARG A 8 -10.61 0.04 -14.19
CA ARG A 8 -11.13 0.95 -13.17
C ARG A 8 -12.12 1.96 -13.74
N ASP A 9 -11.80 2.55 -14.88
CA ASP A 9 -12.60 3.62 -15.47
C ASP A 9 -13.81 3.07 -16.25
N HIS A 10 -13.71 1.85 -16.79
CA HIS A 10 -14.71 1.22 -17.65
C HIS A 10 -14.96 -0.27 -17.33
N PRO A 11 -15.36 -0.62 -16.09
CA PRO A 11 -15.53 -2.02 -15.67
C PRO A 11 -16.60 -2.78 -16.45
N GLU A 12 -17.70 -2.11 -16.82
CA GLU A 12 -18.78 -2.70 -17.61
C GLU A 12 -18.31 -3.01 -19.04
N GLN A 13 -17.53 -2.12 -19.66
CA GLN A 13 -17.00 -2.33 -21.00
C GLN A 13 -16.02 -3.50 -21.03
N PHE A 14 -15.19 -3.63 -20.00
CA PHE A 14 -14.30 -4.79 -19.84
C PHE A 14 -15.11 -6.08 -19.71
N THR A 15 -16.10 -6.12 -18.83
CA THR A 15 -16.93 -7.31 -18.60
C THR A 15 -17.67 -7.73 -19.87
N ALA A 16 -18.27 -6.77 -20.59
CA ALA A 16 -18.94 -7.02 -21.87
C ALA A 16 -17.95 -7.57 -22.93
N ALA A 17 -16.73 -7.04 -22.99
CA ALA A 17 -15.70 -7.53 -23.91
C ALA A 17 -15.23 -8.96 -23.57
N MET A 18 -15.17 -9.31 -22.28
CA MET A 18 -14.85 -10.68 -21.84
C MET A 18 -15.99 -11.66 -22.16
N GLN A 19 -17.23 -11.26 -21.94
CA GLN A 19 -18.41 -12.07 -22.29
C GLN A 19 -18.50 -12.37 -23.78
N ARG A 20 -18.18 -11.39 -24.66
CA ARG A 20 -18.10 -11.60 -26.12
C ARG A 20 -17.07 -12.66 -26.52
N ARG A 21 -16.07 -12.90 -25.66
CA ARG A 21 -15.04 -13.92 -25.84
C ARG A 21 -15.38 -15.23 -25.12
N SER A 22 -16.61 -15.35 -24.61
CA SER A 22 -17.07 -16.49 -23.80
C SER A 22 -16.24 -16.72 -22.54
N VAL A 23 -15.68 -15.63 -21.98
CA VAL A 23 -14.92 -15.63 -20.72
C VAL A 23 -15.82 -15.06 -19.63
N SER A 24 -15.95 -15.79 -18.51
CA SER A 24 -16.82 -15.43 -17.38
C SER A 24 -16.21 -14.44 -16.38
N VAL A 25 -15.00 -13.94 -16.64
CA VAL A 25 -14.30 -12.98 -15.78
C VAL A 25 -15.02 -11.64 -15.79
N THR A 26 -15.35 -11.15 -14.60
CA THR A 26 -15.91 -9.81 -14.39
C THR A 26 -14.83 -8.83 -13.91
N ALA A 27 -15.09 -7.54 -14.07
CA ALA A 27 -14.21 -6.51 -13.51
C ALA A 27 -14.18 -6.54 -11.97
N ASP A 28 -15.25 -7.01 -11.31
CA ASP A 28 -15.42 -6.87 -9.86
C ASP A 28 -14.30 -7.52 -9.04
N GLU A 29 -13.95 -8.77 -9.35
CA GLU A 29 -12.89 -9.49 -8.63
C GLU A 29 -11.53 -8.82 -8.84
N ILE A 30 -11.26 -8.36 -10.07
CA ILE A 30 -10.03 -7.65 -10.43
C ILE A 30 -9.93 -6.33 -9.65
N LEU A 31 -11.03 -5.59 -9.59
CA LEU A 31 -11.10 -4.32 -8.87
C LEU A 31 -10.99 -4.50 -7.36
N ASP A 32 -11.52 -5.59 -6.81
CA ASP A 32 -11.36 -5.88 -5.39
C ASP A 32 -9.90 -6.15 -5.02
N ILE A 33 -9.20 -6.95 -5.83
CA ILE A 33 -7.77 -7.20 -5.68
C ILE A 33 -6.97 -5.90 -5.86
N ASP A 34 -7.29 -5.07 -6.85
CA ASP A 34 -6.63 -3.78 -7.06
C ASP A 34 -6.83 -2.83 -5.87
N ARG A 35 -8.04 -2.77 -5.29
CA ARG A 35 -8.31 -1.99 -4.07
C ARG A 35 -7.45 -2.47 -2.90
N LYS A 36 -7.42 -3.78 -2.65
CA LYS A 36 -6.58 -4.38 -1.59
C LYS A 36 -5.09 -4.07 -1.82
N ARG A 37 -4.61 -4.24 -3.04
CA ARG A 37 -3.22 -3.92 -3.41
C ARG A 37 -2.88 -2.47 -3.15
N ARG A 38 -3.74 -1.54 -3.58
CA ARG A 38 -3.52 -0.10 -3.37
C ARG A 38 -3.55 0.28 -1.89
N ALA A 39 -4.48 -0.29 -1.12
CA ALA A 39 -4.54 -0.08 0.33
C ALA A 39 -3.25 -0.54 1.03
N LEU A 40 -2.77 -1.75 0.69
CA LEU A 40 -1.49 -2.26 1.21
C LEU A 40 -0.31 -1.39 0.77
N GLN A 41 -0.28 -0.94 -0.47
CA GLN A 41 0.77 -0.07 -0.98
C GLN A 41 0.81 1.26 -0.21
N SER A 42 -0.34 1.88 0.03
CA SER A 42 -0.44 3.08 0.87
C SER A 42 0.03 2.81 2.30
N ALA A 43 -0.42 1.72 2.92
CA ALA A 43 0.01 1.35 4.27
C ALA A 43 1.53 1.17 4.37
N VAL A 44 2.16 0.50 3.40
CA VAL A 44 3.62 0.34 3.34
C VAL A 44 4.33 1.69 3.20
N GLN A 45 3.80 2.59 2.37
CA GLN A 45 4.37 3.92 2.20
C GLN A 45 4.28 4.75 3.49
N ASP A 46 3.17 4.65 4.21
CA ASP A 46 2.96 5.32 5.50
C ASP A 46 3.91 4.75 6.57
N MET A 47 4.04 3.43 6.67
CA MET A 47 4.99 2.75 7.56
C MET A 47 6.43 3.18 7.28
N GLN A 48 6.84 3.22 6.00
CA GLN A 48 8.17 3.66 5.60
C GLN A 48 8.41 5.13 5.96
N SER A 49 7.41 5.98 5.75
CA SER A 49 7.48 7.41 6.12
C SER A 49 7.60 7.60 7.62
N ARG A 50 6.81 6.86 8.41
CA ARG A 50 6.87 6.91 9.88
C ARG A 50 8.20 6.42 10.41
N ARG A 51 8.72 5.30 9.89
CA ARG A 51 10.04 4.77 10.23
C ARG A 51 11.15 5.80 9.97
N ASN A 52 11.10 6.48 8.83
CA ASN A 52 12.10 7.48 8.47
C ASN A 52 12.02 8.72 9.38
N ALA A 53 10.81 9.16 9.75
CA ALA A 53 10.62 10.23 10.72
C ALA A 53 11.16 9.85 12.10
N ALA A 54 10.77 8.68 12.62
CA ALA A 54 11.26 8.17 13.90
C ALA A 54 12.79 8.04 13.94
N SER A 55 13.40 7.58 12.83
CA SER A 55 14.87 7.48 12.71
C SER A 55 15.56 8.85 12.84
N LYS A 56 14.97 9.91 12.28
CA LYS A 56 15.48 11.28 12.44
C LYS A 56 15.34 11.77 13.87
N ASP A 57 14.18 11.52 14.49
CA ASP A 57 13.90 11.94 15.87
C ASP A 57 14.83 11.23 16.88
N ILE A 58 15.15 9.95 16.66
CA ILE A 58 16.15 9.22 17.45
C ILE A 58 17.50 9.94 17.40
N GLY A 59 17.97 10.31 16.20
CA GLY A 59 19.22 11.05 16.03
C GLY A 59 19.20 12.39 16.77
N ALA A 60 18.10 13.12 16.68
CA ALA A 60 17.92 14.40 17.35
C ALA A 60 17.92 14.27 18.89
N ARG A 61 17.21 13.29 19.45
CA ARG A 61 17.19 13.05 20.91
C ARG A 61 18.55 12.61 21.44
N LYS A 62 19.21 11.67 20.75
CA LYS A 62 20.56 11.23 21.13
C LYS A 62 21.58 12.38 21.09
N ALA A 63 21.47 13.28 20.12
CA ALA A 63 22.33 14.47 20.05
C ALA A 63 22.13 15.42 21.24
N LYS A 64 20.93 15.42 21.84
CA LYS A 64 20.60 16.20 23.05
C LYS A 64 20.89 15.44 24.37
N GLY A 65 21.34 14.18 24.30
CA GLY A 65 21.51 13.32 25.47
C GLY A 65 20.19 12.84 26.08
N GLU A 66 19.09 12.91 25.33
CA GLU A 66 17.76 12.44 25.74
C GLU A 66 17.58 10.95 25.41
N ASP A 67 16.71 10.27 26.17
CA ASP A 67 16.30 8.90 25.90
C ASP A 67 15.43 8.81 24.62
N ALA A 68 15.69 7.76 23.82
CA ALA A 68 15.02 7.49 22.55
C ALA A 68 14.56 6.03 22.44
N ASP A 69 14.53 5.28 23.53
CA ASP A 69 14.17 3.86 23.55
C ASP A 69 12.73 3.62 23.05
N ASP A 70 11.81 4.55 23.31
CA ASP A 70 10.44 4.55 22.78
C ASP A 70 10.40 4.54 21.24
N LEU A 71 11.20 5.41 20.61
CA LEU A 71 11.29 5.55 19.16
C LEU A 71 12.04 4.37 18.52
N ILE A 72 13.06 3.83 19.21
CA ILE A 72 13.77 2.62 18.77
C ILE A 72 12.81 1.43 18.78
N ALA A 73 12.01 1.28 19.83
CA ALA A 73 10.99 0.24 19.92
C ALA A 73 9.93 0.40 18.81
N GLU A 74 9.53 1.63 18.50
CA GLU A 74 8.61 1.91 17.40
C GLU A 74 9.18 1.50 16.04
N VAL A 75 10.43 1.88 15.73
CA VAL A 75 11.09 1.48 14.47
C VAL A 75 11.19 -0.04 14.35
N ASN A 76 11.42 -0.76 15.45
CA ASN A 76 11.48 -2.21 15.46
C ASN A 76 10.10 -2.86 15.24
N ARG A 77 9.02 -2.28 15.79
CA ARG A 77 7.65 -2.74 15.51
C ARG A 77 7.30 -2.58 14.03
N ILE A 78 7.58 -1.41 13.45
CA ILE A 78 7.31 -1.15 12.03
C ILE A 78 8.10 -2.09 11.09
N LYS A 79 9.26 -2.60 11.52
CA LYS A 79 10.04 -3.58 10.74
C LYS A 79 9.49 -5.01 10.82
N ALA A 80 8.70 -5.32 11.84
CA ALA A 80 8.16 -6.65 12.09
C ALA A 80 6.78 -6.87 11.45
N GLU A 81 6.10 -5.79 11.07
CA GLU A 81 4.88 -5.77 10.25
C GLU A 81 5.18 -5.93 8.76
#